data_AF-A0A951Q4J8-F1
#
_entry.id   AF-A0A951Q4J8-F1
#
_cell.length_a   1.000
_cell.length_b   1.000
_cell.length_c   1.000
_cell.angle_alpha   90.00
_cell.angle_beta   90.00
_cell.angle_gamma   90.00
#
_symmetry.space_group_name_H-M   'P 1'
#
loop_
_entity.id
_entity.type
_entity.pdbx_description
1 polymer ?
#
loop_
_entity_poly.entity_id
_entity_poly.type
_entity_poly.pdbx_seq_one_letter_code
_entity_poly.pdbx_strand_id
1 'polypeptide(L)' 'MHPLELRKKWNLTNYQLATALGKTEQTVKQYAARPGTKAYRKPPLCVLILCLELDSKWQQQGYPSLVFVAA' A
#
# COMPACT_ATOMS: atom_id res chain seq x y z
N MET A 1 -2.72 2.82 -9.48
CA MET A 1 -3.27 3.10 -8.14
C MET A 1 -2.12 3.37 -7.18
N HIS A 2 -2.19 4.47 -6.42
CA HIS A 2 -1.15 4.90 -5.51
C HIS A 2 -1.33 4.27 -4.11
N PRO A 3 -0.26 4.02 -3.32
CA PRO A 3 -0.39 3.45 -1.98
C PRO A 3 -1.34 4.22 -1.06
N LEU A 4 -1.32 5.56 -1.15
CA LEU A 4 -2.22 6.43 -0.40
C LEU A 4 -3.70 6.24 -0.78
N GLU A 5 -3.99 5.97 -2.05
CA GLU A 5 -5.36 5.72 -2.54
C GLU A 5 -5.85 4.36 -2.05
N LEU A 6 -5.01 3.32 -2.13
CA LEU A 6 -5.30 1.99 -1.58
C LEU A 6 -5.61 2.06 -0.09
N ARG A 7 -4.78 2.79 0.66
CA ARG A 7 -5.00 3.01 2.09
C ARG A 7 -6.38 3.60 2.38
N LYS A 8 -6.77 4.64 1.65
CA LYS A 8 -8.04 5.34 1.84
C LYS A 8 -9.23 4.45 1.45
N LYS A 9 -9.15 3.76 0.31
CA LYS A 9 -10.23 2.90 -0.20
C LYS A 9 -10.57 1.77 0.76
N TRP A 10 -9.56 1.16 1.36
CA TRP A 10 -9.72 0.01 2.26
C TRP A 10 -9.61 0.36 3.76
N ASN A 11 -9.61 1.66 4.08
CA ASN A 11 -9.48 2.19 5.44
C ASN A 11 -8.32 1.54 6.25
N LEU A 12 -7.17 1.38 5.60
CA LEU A 12 -6.00 0.71 6.20
C LEU A 12 -5.19 1.67 7.07
N THR A 13 -4.59 1.14 8.12
CA THR A 13 -3.50 1.84 8.82
C THR A 13 -2.21 1.82 7.99
N ASN A 14 -1.27 2.71 8.32
CA ASN A 14 0.05 2.68 7.66
C ASN A 14 0.78 1.35 7.89
N TYR A 15 0.58 0.74 9.06
CA TYR A 15 1.14 -0.57 9.40
C TYR A 15 0.54 -1.67 8.52
N GLN A 16 -0.79 -1.73 8.40
CA GLN A 16 -1.46 -2.73 7.57
C GLN A 16 -1.06 -2.62 6.09
N LEU A 17 -0.98 -1.39 5.58
CA LEU A 17 -0.49 -1.15 4.22
C LEU A 17 0.98 -1.55 4.06
N ALA A 18 1.81 -1.29 5.07
CA ALA A 18 3.22 -1.69 5.07
C ALA A 18 3.36 -3.22 5.03
N THR A 19 2.56 -3.93 5.84
CA THR A 19 2.45 -5.38 5.80
C THR A 19 2.03 -5.86 4.41
N ALA A 20 0.93 -5.35 3.85
CA ALA A 20 0.45 -5.78 2.54
C ALA A 20 1.47 -5.54 1.40
N LEU A 21 2.28 -4.49 1.50
CA LEU A 21 3.30 -4.15 0.49
C LEU A 21 4.67 -4.80 0.75
N GLY A 22 4.86 -5.52 1.87
CA GLY A 22 6.17 -6.03 2.29
C GLY A 22 7.19 -4.90 2.49
N LYS A 23 6.76 -3.78 3.04
CA LYS A 23 7.59 -2.58 3.30
C LYS A 23 7.54 -2.20 4.77
N THR A 24 8.37 -1.24 5.15
CA THR A 24 8.31 -0.63 6.48
C THR A 24 7.23 0.46 6.54
N GLU A 25 6.67 0.69 7.72
CA GLU A 25 5.69 1.76 7.95
C GLU A 25 6.28 3.15 7.57
N GLN A 26 7.58 3.36 7.84
CA GLN A 26 8.28 4.57 7.43
C GLN A 26 8.26 4.77 5.91
N THR A 27 8.48 3.71 5.13
CA THR A 27 8.44 3.78 3.67
C THR A 27 7.04 4.16 3.18
N VAL A 28 5.99 3.61 3.80
CA VAL A 28 4.60 3.99 3.49
C VAL A 28 4.31 5.45 3.84
N LYS A 29 4.82 5.95 4.98
CA LYS A 29 4.72 7.37 5.35
C LYS A 29 5.41 8.28 4.32
N GLN A 30 6.56 7.86 3.78
CA GLN A 30 7.27 8.60 2.73
C GLN A 30 6.48 8.65 1.41
N TYR A 31 5.77 7.57 1.07
CA TYR A 31 4.87 7.56 -0.09
C TYR A 31 3.66 8.48 0.10
N ALA A 32 3.18 8.61 1.34
CA ALA A 32 2.07 9.48 1.69
C ALA A 32 2.46 10.95 1.94
N ALA A 33 3.75 11.26 2.01
CA ALA A 33 4.23 12.62 2.25
C ALA A 33 3.90 13.57 1.08
N ARG A 34 3.85 14.87 1.37
CA ARG A 34 3.56 15.88 0.34
C ARG A 34 4.67 15.88 -0.73
N PRO A 35 4.32 15.82 -2.03
CA PRO A 35 5.30 15.93 -3.11
C PRO A 35 6.18 17.18 -2.96
N GLY A 36 7.49 17.03 -3.18
CA GLY A 36 8.47 18.11 -3.05
C GLY A 36 9.07 18.30 -1.65
N THR A 37 8.64 17.52 -0.65
CA THR A 37 9.30 17.51 0.67
C THR A 37 10.48 16.53 0.72
N LYS A 38 11.46 16.77 1.60
CA LYS A 38 12.59 15.85 1.82
C LYS A 38 12.16 14.45 2.29
N ALA A 39 10.96 14.35 2.86
CA ALA A 39 10.37 13.09 3.29
C ALA A 39 9.62 12.35 2.16
N TYR A 40 9.37 13.00 1.02
CA TYR A 40 8.64 12.38 -0.07
C TYR A 40 9.50 11.39 -0.84
N ARG A 41 8.96 10.19 -1.01
CA ARG A 41 9.52 9.17 -1.88
C ARG A 41 8.50 8.82 -2.96
N LYS A 42 8.92 8.86 -4.22
CA LYS A 42 8.10 8.33 -5.31
C LYS A 42 8.03 6.80 -5.17
N PRO A 43 6.82 6.19 -5.12
CA PRO A 43 6.72 4.75 -5.11
C PRO A 43 7.31 4.14 -6.40
N PRO A 44 8.13 3.09 -6.31
CA PRO A 44 8.58 2.33 -7.47
C PRO A 44 7.40 1.72 -8.23
N LEU A 45 7.59 1.44 -9.53
CA LEU A 45 6.54 0.86 -10.38
C LEU A 45 6.01 -0.47 -9.83
N CYS A 46 6.88 -1.32 -9.28
CA CYS A 46 6.47 -2.59 -8.66
C CYS A 46 5.50 -2.40 -7.50
N VAL A 47 5.63 -1.32 -6.72
CA VAL A 47 4.71 -1.00 -5.62
C VAL A 47 3.36 -0.56 -6.18
N LEU A 48 3.33 0.21 -7.27
CA LEU A 48 2.09 0.63 -7.91
C LEU A 48 1.33 -0.56 -8.52
N ILE A 49 2.04 -1.50 -9.14
CA ILE A 49 1.47 -2.74 -9.67
C ILE A 49 0.89 -3.58 -8.53
N LEU A 50 1.67 -3.78 -7.46
CA LEU A 50 1.21 -4.53 -6.29
C LEU A 50 -0.05 -3.92 -5.65
N CYS A 51 -0.13 -2.58 -5.57
CA CYS A 51 -1.34 -1.91 -5.09
C CYS A 51 -2.57 -2.22 -5.96
N LEU A 52 -2.42 -2.29 -7.29
CA LEU A 52 -3.52 -2.64 -8.20
C LEU A 52 -3.95 -4.10 -8.03
N GLU A 53 -2.99 -5.02 -7.89
CA GLU A 53 -3.27 -6.44 -7.70
C GLU A 53 -3.98 -6.70 -6.36
N LEU A 54 -3.51 -6.07 -5.28
CA LEU A 54 -4.16 -6.15 -3.97
C LEU A 54 -5.58 -5.60 -4.03
N ASP A 55 -5.78 -4.45 -4.69
CA ASP A 55 -7.11 -3.87 -4.85
C ASP A 55 -8.07 -4.82 -5.58
N SER A 56 -7.62 -5.41 -6.70
CA SER A 56 -8.42 -6.36 -7.47
C SER A 56 -8.75 -7.62 -6.67
N LYS A 57 -7.77 -8.19 -5.95
CA LYS A 57 -7.98 -9.36 -5.09
C LYS A 57 -8.96 -9.07 -3.95
N TRP A 58 -8.78 -7.95 -3.25
CA TRP A 58 -9.65 -7.57 -2.15
C TRP A 58 -11.06 -7.20 -2.62
N GLN A 59 -11.21 -6.63 -3.82
CA GLN A 59 -12.53 -6.42 -4.42
C GLN A 59 -13.25 -7.74 -4.69
N GLN A 60 -12.55 -8.75 -5.20
CA GLN A 60 -13.13 -10.08 -5.43
C GLN A 60 -13.49 -10.80 -4.12
N GLN A 61 -12.67 -10.60 -3.08
CA GLN A 61 -12.83 -11.25 -1.78
C GLN A 61 -13.81 -10.51 -0.84
N GLY A 62 -14.06 -9.23 -1.09
CA GLY A 62 -14.91 -8.35 -0.27
C GLY A 62 -14.24 -7.76 0.97
N TYR A 63 -12.99 -8.15 1.28
CA TYR A 63 -12.23 -7.62 2.43
C TYR A 63 -10.72 -7.62 2.18
N PRO A 64 -9.96 -6.73 2.86
CA PRO A 64 -8.51 -6.68 2.74
C PRO A 64 -7.85 -7.83 3.52
N SER A 65 -7.49 -8.91 2.82
CA SER A 65 -6.67 -9.96 3.40
C SER A 65 -5.22 -9.48 3.54
N LEU A 66 -4.77 -9.34 4.78
CA LEU A 66 -3.40 -8.95 5.16
C LEU A 66 -2.51 -10.15 5.49
N VAL A 67 -3.01 -11.37 5.23
CA VAL A 67 -2.34 -12.62 5.57
C VAL A 67 -1.44 -13.01 4.41
N PHE A 68 -0.12 -13.01 4.64
CA PHE A 68 0.80 -13.75 3.80
C PHE A 68 0.54 -15.24 4.04
N VAL A 69 -0.17 -15.90 3.12
CA VAL A 69 -0.15 -17.35 3.07
C VAL A 69 1.25 -17.71 2.60
N ALA A 70 2.09 -18.20 3.50
CA ALA A 70 3.33 -18.87 3.11
C ALA A 70 2.92 -20.04 2.21
N ALA A 71 3.31 -19.96 0.94
CA ALA A 71 3.13 -21.04 -0.03
C ALA A 71 4.11 -22.18 0.28
#